data_AF-A0A1F7XCB0-F1
#
_entry.id   AF-A0A1F7XCB0-F1
#
_cell.length_a   1.000
_cell.length_b   1.000
_cell.length_c   1.000
_cell.angle_alpha   90.00
_cell.angle_beta   90.00
_cell.angle_gamma   90.00
#
_symmetry.space_group_name_H-M   'P 1'
#
loop_
_entity.id
_entity.type
_entity.pdbx_description
1 polymer ?
#
loop_
_entity_poly.entity_id
_entity_poly.type
_entity_poly.pdbx_seq_one_letter_code
_entity_poly.pdbx_strand_id
1 'polypeptide(L)'
;MSAIKIRRSKKVYQTVLNSRGERREFKITWGLAEGYGATAKTHTPDEVVALIEDYLKNKAAGGESYLTGTVTTGVVVYAWPQEKGEAGSGHEPNAVYSGEVSPLYNSGLSDEFVGKILDEMAGQIGGQLGQTRVYVAFGHETWVLQKEDTATPTGETV
;
A
#
# COMPACT_ATOMS: atom_id res chain seq x y z
N MET A 1 28.88 -29.86 -46.63
CA MET A 1 28.31 -28.77 -45.81
C MET A 1 27.23 -29.37 -44.93
N SER A 2 27.46 -29.48 -43.61
CA SER A 2 26.48 -30.02 -42.67
C SER A 2 25.79 -28.86 -41.95
N ALA A 3 24.47 -28.75 -42.11
CA ALA A 3 23.68 -27.72 -41.45
C ALA A 3 23.51 -28.07 -39.96
N ILE A 4 24.10 -27.27 -39.08
CA ILE A 4 23.83 -27.30 -37.65
C ILE A 4 22.35 -26.94 -37.44
N LYS A 5 21.52 -27.93 -37.10
CA LYS A 5 20.15 -27.70 -36.63
C LYS A 5 20.22 -27.11 -35.22
N ILE A 6 20.20 -25.79 -35.11
CA ILE A 6 19.99 -25.10 -33.84
C ILE A 6 18.54 -25.37 -33.39
N ARG A 7 18.33 -26.35 -32.52
CA ARG A 7 17.06 -26.48 -31.77
C ARG A 7 17.00 -25.33 -30.77
N ARG A 8 16.40 -24.21 -31.16
CA ARG A 8 15.90 -23.23 -30.18
C ARG A 8 14.75 -23.89 -29.44
N SER A 9 14.97 -24.28 -28.19
CA SER A 9 13.89 -24.47 -27.23
C SER A 9 13.11 -23.16 -27.16
N LYS A 10 11.95 -23.08 -27.82
CA LYS A 10 10.99 -22.00 -27.58
C LYS A 10 10.44 -22.28 -26.18
N LYS A 11 11.03 -21.67 -25.15
CA LYS A 11 10.39 -21.60 -23.84
C LYS A 11 9.12 -20.76 -24.04
N VAL A 12 7.96 -21.40 -23.95
CA VAL A 12 6.66 -20.74 -24.06
C VAL A 12 6.11 -20.60 -22.65
N TYR A 13 5.64 -19.40 -22.30
CA TYR A 13 4.94 -19.17 -21.03
C TYR A 13 3.60 -19.91 -21.04
N GLN A 14 3.26 -20.56 -19.94
CA GLN A 14 1.99 -21.26 -19.75
C GLN A 14 1.32 -20.77 -18.48
N THR A 15 -0.01 -20.89 -18.40
CA THR A 15 -0.75 -20.61 -17.16
C THR A 15 -0.34 -21.63 -16.10
N VAL A 16 -0.12 -21.17 -14.88
CA VAL A 16 0.15 -22.07 -13.75
C VAL A 16 -1.17 -22.74 -13.35
N LEU A 17 -1.11 -24.04 -13.04
CA LEU A 17 -2.30 -24.78 -12.60
C LEU A 17 -2.89 -24.10 -11.35
N ASN A 18 -4.22 -23.94 -11.32
CA ASN A 18 -4.96 -23.29 -10.23
C ASN A 18 -4.59 -21.81 -9.96
N SER A 19 -3.96 -21.13 -10.92
CA SER A 19 -3.57 -19.71 -10.78
C SER A 19 -4.62 -18.71 -11.29
N ARG A 20 -5.84 -19.17 -11.58
CA ARG A 20 -6.95 -18.31 -12.03
C ARG A 20 -7.94 -18.15 -10.89
N GLY A 21 -8.42 -16.94 -10.69
CA GLY A 21 -9.40 -16.60 -9.66
C GLY A 21 -9.92 -15.17 -9.88
N GLU A 22 -10.74 -14.72 -8.96
CA GLU A 22 -11.24 -13.34 -8.96
C GLU A 22 -10.10 -12.36 -8.67
N ARG A 23 -10.21 -11.17 -9.28
CA ARG A 23 -9.27 -10.08 -9.03
C ARG A 23 -9.53 -9.51 -7.63
N ARG A 24 -8.48 -9.39 -6.84
CA ARG A 24 -8.53 -8.97 -5.44
C ARG A 24 -7.41 -7.95 -5.23
N GLU A 25 -7.57 -6.82 -5.89
CA GLU A 25 -6.61 -5.72 -5.87
C GLU A 25 -6.66 -5.01 -4.52
N PHE A 26 -5.50 -4.62 -4.00
CA PHE A 26 -5.39 -3.79 -2.80
C PHE A 26 -4.46 -2.60 -3.02
N LYS A 27 -4.67 -1.56 -2.20
CA LYS A 27 -3.84 -0.37 -2.14
C LYS A 27 -3.79 0.17 -0.71
N ILE A 28 -2.60 0.53 -0.25
CA ILE A 28 -2.37 1.34 0.96
C ILE A 28 -1.65 2.61 0.53
N THR A 29 -2.10 3.76 1.03
CA THR A 29 -1.47 5.06 0.78
C THR A 29 -1.08 5.72 2.09
N TRP A 30 0.19 6.10 2.20
CA TRP A 30 0.75 6.87 3.31
C TRP A 30 1.23 8.23 2.80
N GLY A 31 0.92 9.28 3.54
CA GLY A 31 1.68 10.52 3.44
C GLY A 31 3.11 10.30 3.93
N LEU A 32 4.05 11.12 3.47
CA LEU A 32 5.45 11.06 3.90
C LEU A 32 5.85 12.22 4.80
N ALA A 33 5.03 13.27 4.92
CA ALA A 33 5.25 14.34 5.88
C ALA A 33 4.59 13.97 7.22
N GLU A 34 5.34 14.05 8.33
CA GLU A 34 4.79 13.76 9.66
C GLU A 34 3.71 14.79 10.07
N GLY A 35 2.48 14.34 10.30
CA GLY A 35 1.37 15.22 10.68
C GLY A 35 1.02 16.25 9.59
N TYR A 36 0.56 17.44 10.01
CA TYR A 36 0.05 18.49 9.10
C TYR A 36 0.89 19.78 9.08
N GLY A 37 2.08 19.77 9.69
CA GLY A 37 2.92 20.97 9.85
C GLY A 37 3.77 21.29 8.62
N ALA A 38 3.90 22.57 8.27
CA ALA A 38 4.74 23.00 7.14
C ALA A 38 6.25 22.73 7.32
N THR A 39 6.70 22.47 8.55
CA THR A 39 8.09 22.10 8.90
C THR A 39 8.19 20.63 9.35
N ALA A 40 7.18 19.82 9.02
CA ALA A 40 7.17 18.40 9.34
C ALA A 40 8.40 17.69 8.76
N LYS A 41 8.90 16.69 9.50
CA LYS A 41 9.89 15.78 8.96
C LYS A 41 9.26 15.01 7.80
N THR A 42 9.96 14.98 6.66
CA THR A 42 9.53 14.26 5.47
C THR A 42 10.35 12.99 5.33
N HIS A 43 9.66 11.86 5.29
CA HIS A 43 10.23 10.55 5.02
C HIS A 43 10.57 10.34 3.54
N THR A 44 11.51 9.45 3.27
CA THR A 44 11.93 9.12 1.90
C THR A 44 11.26 7.84 1.40
N PRO A 45 11.12 7.66 0.07
CA PRO A 45 10.65 6.39 -0.49
C PRO A 45 11.44 5.17 -0.05
N ASP A 46 12.77 5.30 0.10
CA ASP A 46 13.65 4.21 0.53
C ASP A 46 13.36 3.79 1.99
N GLU A 47 13.03 4.75 2.86
CA GLU A 47 12.58 4.44 4.22
C GLU A 47 11.27 3.64 4.19
N VAL A 48 10.31 4.01 3.35
CA VAL A 48 9.05 3.25 3.20
C VAL A 48 9.32 1.83 2.73
N VAL A 49 10.19 1.66 1.73
CA VAL A 49 10.59 0.33 1.25
C VAL A 49 11.23 -0.49 2.37
N ALA A 50 12.13 0.09 3.16
CA ALA A 50 12.76 -0.60 4.29
C ALA A 50 11.74 -1.04 5.34
N LEU A 51 10.78 -0.18 5.71
CA LEU A 51 9.72 -0.53 6.66
C LEU A 51 8.81 -1.65 6.14
N ILE A 52 8.46 -1.61 4.85
CA ILE A 52 7.67 -2.68 4.20
C ILE A 52 8.46 -3.98 4.19
N GLU A 53 9.74 -3.94 3.82
CA GLU A 53 10.59 -5.13 3.84
C GLU A 53 10.67 -5.75 5.23
N ASP A 54 10.86 -4.94 6.27
CA ASP A 54 10.95 -5.42 7.64
C ASP A 54 9.63 -6.01 8.12
N TYR A 55 8.49 -5.39 7.79
CA TYR A 55 7.16 -5.96 8.03
C TYR A 55 7.01 -7.35 7.37
N LEU A 56 7.34 -7.45 6.08
CA LEU A 56 7.22 -8.70 5.32
C LEU A 56 8.18 -9.78 5.83
N LYS A 57 9.42 -9.42 6.17
CA LYS A 57 10.42 -10.32 6.77
C LYS A 57 9.91 -10.89 8.10
N ASN A 58 9.32 -10.04 8.95
CA ASN A 58 8.78 -10.46 10.24
C ASN A 58 7.60 -11.43 10.07
N LYS A 59 6.63 -11.11 9.19
CA LYS A 59 5.52 -12.02 8.87
C LYS A 59 6.00 -13.36 8.33
N ALA A 60 6.96 -13.33 7.40
CA ALA A 60 7.54 -14.54 6.82
C ALA A 60 8.28 -15.39 7.87
N ALA A 61 9.07 -14.76 8.75
CA ALA A 61 9.78 -15.45 9.83
C ALA A 61 8.83 -16.05 10.87
N GLY A 62 7.68 -15.41 11.11
CA GLY A 62 6.61 -15.91 11.99
C GLY A 62 5.73 -17.00 11.36
N GLY A 63 5.88 -17.29 10.07
CA GLY A 63 4.99 -18.20 9.34
C GLY A 63 3.58 -17.63 9.14
N GLU A 64 3.41 -16.32 9.26
CA GLU A 64 2.15 -15.61 9.10
C GLU A 64 1.86 -15.31 7.62
N SER A 65 0.59 -15.07 7.29
CA SER A 65 0.19 -14.62 5.95
C SER A 65 0.58 -13.16 5.74
N TYR A 66 1.03 -12.84 4.53
CA TYR A 66 1.36 -11.47 4.12
C TYR A 66 1.04 -11.25 2.64
N LEU A 67 0.96 -9.99 2.24
CA LEU A 67 0.63 -9.58 0.89
C LEU A 67 1.83 -8.90 0.24
N THR A 68 2.28 -9.42 -0.89
CA THR A 68 3.34 -8.82 -1.71
C THR A 68 2.76 -7.80 -2.67
N GLY A 69 3.48 -6.70 -2.90
CA GLY A 69 3.03 -5.60 -3.75
C GLY A 69 4.21 -4.78 -4.27
N THR A 70 3.87 -3.66 -4.89
CA THR A 70 4.81 -2.69 -5.46
C THR A 70 4.65 -1.36 -4.75
N VAL A 71 5.77 -0.70 -4.48
CA VAL A 71 5.77 0.68 -3.98
C VAL A 71 5.86 1.63 -5.17
N THR A 72 4.97 2.62 -5.19
CA THR A 72 5.03 3.76 -6.10
C THR A 72 4.99 5.05 -5.28
N THR A 73 5.60 6.11 -5.78
CA THR A 73 5.67 7.41 -5.11
C THR A 73 4.93 8.45 -5.91
N GLY A 74 4.34 9.42 -5.23
CA GLY A 74 3.65 10.51 -5.88
C GLY A 74 3.54 11.73 -5.00
N VAL A 75 2.63 12.62 -5.39
CA VAL A 75 2.26 13.82 -4.66
C VAL A 75 0.75 13.84 -4.55
N VAL A 76 0.23 13.92 -3.33
CA VAL A 76 -1.18 14.22 -3.09
C VAL A 76 -1.34 15.72 -3.23
N VAL A 77 -2.38 16.16 -3.94
CA VAL A 77 -2.75 17.57 -4.09
C VAL A 77 -4.17 17.72 -3.57
N TYR A 78 -4.39 18.69 -2.69
CA TYR A 78 -5.66 18.87 -2.00
C TYR A 78 -5.95 20.34 -1.71
N ALA A 79 -7.22 20.62 -1.45
CA ALA A 79 -7.72 21.94 -1.05
C ALA A 79 -8.78 21.78 0.04
N TRP A 80 -8.96 22.81 0.85
CA TRP A 80 -9.95 22.83 1.92
C TRP A 80 -10.63 24.20 2.00
N PRO A 81 -11.92 24.25 2.36
CA PRO A 81 -12.62 25.50 2.55
C PRO A 81 -12.02 26.28 3.74
N GLN A 82 -11.90 27.59 3.59
CA GLN A 82 -11.62 28.52 4.70
C GLN A 82 -12.87 29.38 4.97
N GLU A 83 -12.69 30.59 5.50
CA GLU A 83 -13.78 31.56 5.65
C GLU A 83 -14.42 31.92 4.29
N LYS A 84 -15.59 32.55 4.33
CA LYS A 84 -16.50 32.70 3.19
C LYS A 84 -15.80 33.35 1.97
N GLY A 85 -15.53 32.53 0.95
CA GLY A 85 -14.94 32.94 -0.32
C GLY A 85 -13.45 32.62 -0.46
N GLU A 86 -12.82 32.04 0.56
CA GLU A 86 -11.41 31.66 0.57
C GLU A 86 -11.22 30.14 0.61
N ALA A 87 -10.11 29.67 0.04
CA ALA A 87 -9.73 28.27 0.04
C ALA A 87 -8.23 28.13 0.33
N GLY A 88 -7.91 27.19 1.21
CA GLY A 88 -6.56 26.70 1.39
C GLY A 88 -6.24 25.64 0.35
N SER A 89 -4.96 25.48 0.03
CA SER A 89 -4.48 24.36 -0.78
C SER A 89 -3.14 23.86 -0.26
N GLY A 90 -2.84 22.62 -0.57
CA GLY A 90 -1.62 21.95 -0.13
C GLY A 90 -1.27 20.80 -1.05
N HIS A 91 -0.02 20.37 -0.93
CA HIS A 91 0.43 19.13 -1.51
C HIS A 91 1.46 18.49 -0.60
N GLU A 92 1.52 17.17 -0.62
CA GLU A 92 2.48 16.40 0.17
C GLU A 92 2.98 15.19 -0.62
N PRO A 93 4.25 14.80 -0.44
CA PRO A 93 4.74 13.55 -1.00
C PRO A 93 4.02 12.36 -0.37
N ASN A 94 3.72 11.35 -1.16
CA ASN A 94 3.12 10.11 -0.69
C ASN A 94 3.84 8.86 -1.23
N ALA A 95 3.60 7.75 -0.54
CA ALA A 95 3.92 6.43 -1.02
C ALA A 95 2.64 5.57 -1.09
N VAL A 96 2.55 4.77 -2.15
CA VAL A 96 1.46 3.87 -2.43
C VAL A 96 2.01 2.46 -2.55
N TYR A 97 1.58 1.56 -1.68
CA TYR A 97 1.82 0.13 -1.79
C TYR A 97 0.59 -0.54 -2.39
N SER A 98 0.74 -1.18 -3.56
CA SER A 98 -0.38 -1.82 -4.25
C SER A 98 -0.03 -3.20 -4.77
N GLY A 99 -1.03 -4.06 -4.89
CA GLY A 99 -0.85 -5.42 -5.36
C GLY A 99 -2.16 -6.16 -5.54
N GLU A 100 -2.04 -7.47 -5.70
CA GLU A 100 -3.16 -8.40 -5.83
C GLU A 100 -2.99 -9.51 -4.80
N VAL A 101 -4.10 -9.98 -4.22
CA VAL A 101 -4.06 -11.19 -3.39
C VAL A 101 -3.71 -12.37 -4.29
N SER A 102 -2.47 -12.85 -4.17
CA SER A 102 -1.93 -13.87 -5.08
C SER A 102 -2.80 -15.14 -5.10
N PRO A 103 -3.29 -15.59 -6.27
CA PRO A 103 -4.05 -16.83 -6.37
C PRO A 103 -3.20 -18.08 -6.10
N LEU A 104 -1.87 -17.95 -6.08
CA LEU A 104 -0.94 -19.05 -5.81
C LEU A 104 -0.64 -19.23 -4.32
N TYR A 105 -0.53 -18.13 -3.58
CA TYR A 105 -0.05 -18.15 -2.19
C TYR A 105 -1.15 -17.84 -1.18
N ASN A 106 -2.13 -17.04 -1.59
CA ASN A 106 -3.13 -16.45 -0.70
C ASN A 106 -4.58 -16.73 -1.14
N SER A 107 -4.80 -17.72 -2.00
CA SER A 107 -6.13 -18.06 -2.52
C SER A 107 -7.13 -18.51 -1.46
N GLY A 108 -6.64 -19.05 -0.33
CA GLY A 108 -7.48 -19.47 0.80
C GLY A 108 -7.87 -18.35 1.76
N LEU A 109 -7.33 -17.13 1.61
CA LEU A 109 -7.61 -16.04 2.54
C LEU A 109 -8.97 -15.43 2.25
N SER A 110 -9.82 -15.31 3.27
CA SER A 110 -11.09 -14.56 3.16
C SER A 110 -10.83 -13.06 2.99
N ASP A 111 -11.79 -12.34 2.42
CA ASP A 111 -11.72 -10.89 2.26
C ASP A 111 -11.59 -10.16 3.61
N GLU A 112 -12.32 -10.64 4.63
CA GLU A 112 -12.19 -10.12 6.00
C GLU A 112 -10.75 -10.26 6.54
N PHE A 113 -10.11 -11.40 6.30
CA PHE A 113 -8.75 -11.62 6.78
C PHE A 113 -7.72 -10.81 5.98
N VAL A 114 -7.94 -10.64 4.68
CA VAL A 114 -7.14 -9.71 3.86
C VAL A 114 -7.27 -8.28 4.38
N GLY A 115 -8.50 -7.83 4.68
CA GLY A 115 -8.75 -6.53 5.31
C GLY A 115 -7.93 -6.34 6.59
N LYS A 116 -7.91 -7.34 7.48
CA LYS A 116 -7.10 -7.30 8.72
C LYS A 116 -5.60 -7.17 8.46
N ILE A 117 -5.07 -7.90 7.47
CA ILE A 117 -3.65 -7.78 7.08
C ILE A 117 -3.35 -6.36 6.57
N LEU A 118 -4.26 -5.81 5.76
CA LEU A 118 -4.11 -4.46 5.22
C LEU A 118 -4.17 -3.40 6.32
N ASP A 119 -5.09 -3.52 7.28
CA ASP A 119 -5.21 -2.63 8.43
C ASP A 119 -3.96 -2.66 9.31
N GLU A 120 -3.48 -3.86 9.62
CA GLU A 120 -2.27 -4.05 10.42
C GLU A 120 -1.06 -3.42 9.73
N MET A 121 -0.86 -3.71 8.44
CA MET A 121 0.26 -3.16 7.67
C MET A 121 0.16 -1.63 7.54
N ALA A 122 -1.03 -1.12 7.22
CA ALA A 122 -1.29 0.31 7.06
C ALA A 122 -1.04 1.07 8.37
N GLY A 123 -1.55 0.56 9.49
CA GLY A 123 -1.39 1.16 10.81
C GLY A 123 0.05 1.09 11.33
N GLN A 124 0.72 -0.06 11.19
CA GLN A 124 2.10 -0.23 11.67
C GLN A 124 3.06 0.69 10.94
N ILE A 125 3.04 0.68 9.59
CA ILE A 125 3.92 1.52 8.78
C ILE A 125 3.53 3.00 8.94
N GLY A 126 2.23 3.30 8.95
CA GLY A 126 1.73 4.66 9.19
C GLY A 126 2.22 5.23 10.51
N GLY A 127 2.18 4.43 11.58
CA GLY A 127 2.69 4.83 12.90
C GLY A 127 4.20 5.13 12.89
N GLN A 128 4.99 4.33 12.17
CA GLN A 128 6.44 4.55 12.01
C GLN A 128 6.78 5.77 11.16
N LEU A 129 5.92 6.10 10.19
CA LEU A 129 6.00 7.31 9.35
C LEU A 129 5.37 8.55 10.00
N GLY A 130 4.95 8.46 11.27
CA GLY A 130 4.31 9.57 12.00
C GLY A 130 3.00 10.06 11.40
N GLN A 131 2.28 9.19 10.68
CA GLN A 131 1.04 9.54 10.00
C GLN A 131 -0.15 9.53 10.97
N THR A 132 -0.99 10.56 10.84
CA THR A 132 -2.26 10.67 11.55
C THR A 132 -3.36 9.88 10.84
N ARG A 133 -3.34 9.88 9.50
CA ARG A 133 -4.29 9.16 8.66
C ARG A 133 -3.58 8.34 7.60
N VAL A 134 -4.14 7.17 7.29
CA VAL A 134 -3.69 6.30 6.21
C VAL A 134 -4.90 5.79 5.43
N TYR A 135 -4.77 5.64 4.13
CA TYR A 135 -5.89 5.26 3.25
C TYR A 135 -5.70 3.84 2.75
N VAL A 136 -6.75 3.03 2.84
CA VAL A 136 -6.74 1.64 2.39
C VAL A 136 -7.86 1.45 1.36
N ALA A 137 -7.58 0.65 0.33
CA ALA A 137 -8.57 0.18 -0.61
C ALA A 137 -8.37 -1.32 -0.87
N PHE A 138 -9.47 -2.04 -0.97
CA PHE A 138 -9.47 -3.47 -1.29
C PHE A 138 -10.72 -3.82 -2.10
N GLY A 139 -10.51 -4.39 -3.29
CA GLY A 139 -11.59 -4.71 -4.22
C GLY A 139 -12.40 -3.46 -4.60
N HIS A 140 -13.60 -3.36 -4.04
CA HIS A 140 -14.55 -2.27 -4.31
C HIS A 140 -14.75 -1.31 -3.11
N GLU A 141 -14.00 -1.52 -2.03
CA GLU A 141 -14.12 -0.73 -0.80
C GLU A 141 -12.88 0.14 -0.58
N THR A 142 -13.09 1.28 0.09
CA THR A 142 -12.02 2.12 0.61
C THR A 142 -12.40 2.60 2.01
N TRP A 143 -11.41 2.69 2.89
CA TRP A 143 -11.58 3.17 4.25
C TRP A 143 -10.32 3.90 4.72
N VAL A 144 -10.46 4.63 5.83
CA VAL A 144 -9.41 5.48 6.37
C VAL A 144 -9.04 5.02 7.77
N LEU A 145 -7.77 4.66 7.90
CA LEU A 145 -7.00 4.56 9.14
C LEU A 145 -6.89 5.91 9.84
N GLN A 146 -7.39 6.14 11.05
CA GLN A 146 -7.04 7.34 11.83
C GLN A 146 -6.47 6.95 13.19
N LYS A 147 -5.37 7.59 13.58
CA LYS A 147 -4.78 7.43 14.91
C LYS A 147 -5.72 8.01 15.98
N GLU A 148 -5.87 7.30 17.09
CA GLU A 148 -6.68 7.78 18.23
C GLU A 148 -6.16 9.15 18.73
N ASP A 149 -7.08 9.96 19.26
CA ASP A 149 -6.82 11.27 19.88
C ASP A 149 -6.12 12.33 19.00
N THR A 150 -6.07 12.12 17.68
CA THR A 150 -5.53 13.13 16.76
C THR A 150 -6.64 14.00 16.17
N ALA A 151 -6.44 15.32 16.20
CA ALA A 151 -7.26 16.26 15.44
C ALA A 151 -6.81 16.31 13.97
N THR A 152 -7.76 16.50 13.06
CA THR A 152 -7.48 16.67 11.63
C THR A 152 -7.99 18.03 11.14
N PRO A 153 -7.46 18.56 10.02
CA PRO A 153 -7.91 19.85 9.49
C PRO A 153 -9.41 19.93 9.19
N THR A 154 -10.05 18.78 8.96
CA THR A 154 -11.48 18.65 8.62
C THR A 154 -12.36 18.20 9.80
N GLY A 155 -11.76 17.81 10.93
CA GLY A 155 -12.46 17.63 12.21
C GLY A 155 -13.10 16.26 12.47
N GLU A 156 -12.89 15.25 11.63
CA GLU A 156 -13.43 13.90 11.90
C GLU A 156 -12.67 13.19 13.03
N THR A 157 -13.41 12.42 13.84
CA THR A 157 -12.93 11.70 15.04
C THR A 157 -13.00 10.18 14.84
N VAL A 158 -12.19 9.45 15.61
CA VAL A 158 -12.26 7.97 15.77
C VAL A 158 -13.34 7.60 16.78
#